data_AF-A0A256ZI68-F1
#
_entry.id   AF-A0A256ZI68-F1
#
_cell.length_a   1.000
_cell.length_b   1.000
_cell.length_c   1.000
_cell.angle_alpha   90.00
_cell.angle_beta   90.00
_cell.angle_gamma   90.00
#
_symmetry.space_group_name_H-M   'P 1'
#
loop_
_entity.id
_entity.type
_entity.pdbx_description
1 polymer ?
#
loop_
_entity_poly.entity_id
_entity_poly.type
_entity_poly.pdbx_seq_one_letter_code
_entity_poly.pdbx_strand_id
1 'polypeptide(L)'
;MTVILDSNFLFLPVQFGIDIFEAIPDLLCRRVRFVLPSPVYEEVERVARRSKGPEKLALELARKCEVVEVQRAPGESVDDLIVRLAVEWKCPVATNDARLRKRLRAEGIPVIYLRGLGKLELDGII
;
A
#
# COMPACT_ATOMS: atom_id res chain seq x y z
N MET A 1 -3.69 11.18 8.89
CA MET A 1 -3.36 11.26 7.46
C MET A 1 -3.69 9.94 6.80
N THR A 2 -4.28 9.92 5.60
CA THR A 2 -4.55 8.66 4.88
C THR A 2 -3.30 8.18 4.15
N VAL A 3 -3.04 6.88 4.13
CA VAL A 3 -2.02 6.25 3.29
C VAL A 3 -2.66 5.04 2.61
N ILE A 4 -2.59 4.97 1.28
CA ILE A 4 -3.03 3.79 0.52
C ILE A 4 -1.90 2.76 0.57
N LEU A 5 -2.22 1.52 0.96
CA LEU A 5 -1.28 0.40 0.86
C LEU A 5 -1.49 -0.34 -0.47
N ASP A 6 -0.40 -0.66 -1.15
CA ASP A 6 -0.37 -1.68 -2.19
C ASP A 6 -0.29 -3.08 -1.54
N SER A 7 -0.86 -4.10 -2.19
CA SER A 7 -0.86 -5.48 -1.70
C SER A 7 0.55 -6.00 -1.44
N ASN A 8 1.51 -5.66 -2.31
CA ASN A 8 2.90 -6.07 -2.20
C ASN A 8 3.57 -5.52 -0.92
N PHE A 9 3.11 -4.38 -0.41
CA PHE A 9 3.66 -3.79 0.81
C PHE A 9 3.32 -4.59 2.07
N LEU A 10 2.24 -5.37 2.04
CA LEU A 10 1.81 -6.23 3.16
C LEU A 10 2.74 -7.43 3.38
N PHE A 11 3.65 -7.73 2.45
CA PHE A 11 4.61 -8.82 2.58
C PHE A 11 5.90 -8.41 3.30
N LEU A 12 6.17 -7.10 3.43
CA LEU A 12 7.40 -6.61 4.06
C LEU A 12 7.59 -7.04 5.52
N PRO A 13 6.54 -7.11 6.35
CA PRO A 13 6.70 -7.63 7.71
C PRO A 13 7.28 -9.04 7.76
N VAL A 14 6.89 -9.90 6.82
CA VAL A 14 7.38 -11.29 6.78
C VAL A 14 8.75 -11.39 6.14
N GLN A 15 9.00 -10.64 5.07
CA GLN A 15 10.24 -10.74 4.30
C GLN A 15 11.42 -10.04 4.98
N PHE A 16 11.16 -8.93 5.69
CA PHE A 16 12.21 -8.05 6.23
C PHE A 16 12.07 -7.79 7.74
N GLY A 17 11.06 -8.34 8.41
CA GLY A 17 10.85 -8.13 9.85
C GLY A 17 10.46 -6.70 10.20
N ILE A 18 9.81 -5.97 9.29
CA ILE A 18 9.41 -4.57 9.46
C ILE A 18 7.95 -4.50 9.87
N ASP A 19 7.64 -3.95 11.04
CA ASP A 19 6.25 -3.60 11.35
C ASP A 19 5.87 -2.30 10.61
N ILE A 20 5.21 -2.46 9.46
CA ILE A 20 4.79 -1.32 8.62
C ILE A 20 3.76 -0.43 9.33
N PHE A 21 3.02 -0.94 10.31
CA PHE A 21 1.99 -0.17 11.03
C PHE A 21 2.60 0.76 12.08
N GLU A 22 3.81 0.48 12.55
CA GLU A 22 4.61 1.36 13.42
C GLU A 22 5.58 2.22 12.58
N ALA A 23 6.28 1.61 11.62
CA ALA A 23 7.34 2.26 10.86
C ALA A 23 6.82 3.41 9.96
N ILE A 24 5.61 3.30 9.42
CA ILE A 24 5.03 4.36 8.56
C ILE A 24 4.64 5.59 9.38
N PRO A 25 3.87 5.49 10.49
CA PRO A 25 3.59 6.63 11.36
C PRO A 25 4.84 7.32 11.90
N ASP A 26 5.86 6.54 12.28
CA ASP A 26 7.15 7.05 12.75
C ASP A 26 7.88 7.83 11.66
N LEU A 27 7.97 7.28 10.44
CA LEU A 27 8.57 7.96 9.29
C LEU A 27 7.87 9.30 8.99
N LEU A 28 6.55 9.36 9.21
CA LEU A 28 5.72 10.50 8.89
C LEU A 28 5.52 11.48 10.06
N CYS A 29 6.00 11.13 11.25
CA CYS A 29 5.79 11.87 12.50
C CYS A 29 4.31 12.23 12.75
N ARG A 30 3.36 11.38 12.32
CA ARG A 30 1.91 11.67 12.30
C ARG A 30 1.09 10.40 12.44
N ARG A 31 -0.14 10.53 12.98
CA ARG A 31 -1.11 9.42 12.97
C ARG A 31 -1.57 9.09 11.55
N VAL A 32 -1.57 7.81 11.21
CA VAL A 32 -1.90 7.29 9.88
C VAL A 32 -3.17 6.45 9.92
N ARG A 33 -4.02 6.65 8.92
CA ARG A 33 -5.14 5.78 8.58
C ARG A 33 -4.72 4.98 7.34
N PHE A 34 -4.49 3.69 7.53
CA PHE A 34 -4.13 2.77 6.45
C PHE A 34 -5.36 2.35 5.69
N VAL A 35 -5.35 2.55 4.37
CA VAL A 35 -6.47 2.23 3.49
C VAL A 35 -6.06 1.18 2.48
N LEU A 36 -6.92 0.18 2.29
CA LEU A 36 -6.88 -0.75 1.17
C LEU A 36 -8.13 -0.54 0.31
N PRO A 37 -8.00 -0.20 -0.97
CA PRO A 37 -9.12 -0.25 -1.90
C PRO A 37 -9.70 -1.69 -1.97
N SER A 38 -11.02 -1.85 -2.03
CA SER A 38 -11.64 -3.18 -2.01
C SER A 38 -11.10 -4.16 -3.08
N PRO A 39 -10.79 -3.75 -4.33
CA PRO A 39 -10.18 -4.66 -5.31
C PRO A 39 -8.79 -5.18 -4.90
N VAL A 40 -8.00 -4.37 -4.17
CA VAL A 40 -6.69 -4.79 -3.63
C VAL A 40 -6.88 -5.83 -2.52
N TYR A 41 -7.83 -5.57 -1.61
CA TYR A 41 -8.16 -6.49 -0.53
C TYR A 41 -8.68 -7.83 -1.04
N GLU A 42 -9.60 -7.81 -2.01
CA GLU A 42 -10.15 -9.01 -2.66
C GLU A 42 -9.06 -9.87 -3.31
N GLU A 43 -8.06 -9.25 -3.93
CA GLU A 43 -6.93 -9.98 -4.51
C GLU A 43 -6.10 -10.67 -3.43
N VAL A 44 -5.75 -9.97 -2.35
CA VAL A 44 -5.02 -10.54 -1.21
C VAL A 44 -5.82 -11.70 -0.61
N GLU A 45 -7.11 -11.53 -0.39
CA GLU A 45 -7.98 -12.58 0.15
C GLU A 45 -8.03 -13.82 -0.75
N ARG A 46 -8.23 -13.61 -2.05
CA ARG A 46 -8.28 -14.70 -3.05
C ARG A 46 -7.00 -15.52 -3.05
N VAL A 47 -5.84 -14.86 -3.00
CA VAL A 47 -4.54 -15.53 -2.98
C VAL A 47 -4.34 -16.28 -1.64
N ALA A 48 -4.64 -15.63 -0.51
CA ALA A 48 -4.49 -16.20 0.81
C ALA A 48 -5.33 -17.47 1.02
N ARG A 49 -6.54 -17.55 0.45
CA ARG A 49 -7.41 -18.75 0.51
C ARG A 49 -6.77 -19.99 -0.11
N ARG A 50 -5.86 -19.82 -1.07
CA ARG A 50 -5.19 -20.91 -1.79
C ARG A 50 -3.80 -21.24 -1.24
N SER A 51 -3.32 -20.46 -0.27
CA SER A 51 -1.97 -20.61 0.28
C SER A 51 -1.98 -21.04 1.75
N LYS A 52 -0.90 -21.68 2.18
CA LYS A 52 -0.56 -21.91 3.59
C LYS A 52 0.64 -21.07 4.05
N GLY A 53 1.17 -20.21 3.19
CA GLY A 53 2.41 -19.46 3.39
C GLY A 53 2.20 -17.99 3.78
N PRO A 54 3.13 -17.09 3.43
CA PRO A 54 3.14 -15.68 3.86
C PRO A 54 1.88 -14.90 3.45
N GLU A 55 1.12 -15.38 2.47
CA GLU A 55 -0.11 -14.76 1.99
C GLU A 55 -1.23 -14.78 3.07
N LYS A 56 -1.24 -15.77 3.97
CA LYS A 56 -2.17 -15.75 5.11
C LYS A 56 -1.88 -14.59 6.06
N LEU A 57 -0.60 -14.35 6.32
CA LEU A 57 -0.17 -13.23 7.16
C LEU A 57 -0.43 -11.89 6.45
N ALA A 58 -0.22 -11.80 5.14
CA ALA A 58 -0.62 -10.63 4.37
C ALA A 58 -2.13 -10.32 4.51
N LEU A 59 -3.00 -11.34 4.50
CA LEU A 59 -4.44 -11.16 4.75
C LEU A 59 -4.74 -10.70 6.19
N GLU A 60 -4.05 -11.22 7.19
CA GLU A 60 -4.19 -10.75 8.59
C GLU A 60 -3.78 -9.28 8.74
N LEU A 61 -2.71 -8.86 8.05
CA LEU A 61 -2.28 -7.47 8.02
C LEU A 61 -3.27 -6.60 7.23
N ALA A 62 -3.82 -7.11 6.12
CA ALA A 62 -4.85 -6.41 5.35
C ALA A 62 -6.08 -6.11 6.20
N ARG A 63 -6.48 -7.01 7.10
CA ARG A 63 -7.61 -6.81 8.04
C ARG A 63 -7.36 -5.72 9.09
N LYS A 64 -6.12 -5.29 9.30
CA LYS A 64 -5.79 -4.13 10.15
C LYS A 64 -5.99 -2.80 9.41
N CYS A 65 -6.15 -2.84 8.09
CA CYS A 65 -6.41 -1.66 7.28
C CYS A 65 -7.90 -1.39 7.19
N GLU A 66 -8.26 -0.14 6.91
CA GLU A 66 -9.62 0.18 6.53
C GLU A 66 -9.83 -0.17 5.05
N VAL A 67 -10.75 -1.09 4.79
CA VAL A 67 -11.15 -1.45 3.43
C VAL A 67 -12.15 -0.41 2.94
N VAL A 68 -11.79 0.30 1.87
CA VAL A 68 -12.65 1.32 1.27
C VAL A 68 -13.24 0.78 -0.03
N GLU A 69 -14.56 0.71 -0.07
CA GLU A 69 -15.29 0.31 -1.27
C GLU A 69 -15.13 1.33 -2.38
N VAL A 70 -14.63 0.88 -3.53
CA VAL A 70 -14.39 1.71 -4.70
C VAL A 70 -14.78 0.99 -5.97
N GLN A 71 -15.27 1.74 -6.95
CA GLN A 71 -15.54 1.21 -8.28
C GLN A 71 -14.31 1.31 -9.16
N ARG A 72 -14.06 0.25 -9.93
CA ARG A 72 -13.09 0.25 -11.03
C ARG A 72 -13.77 0.75 -12.30
N ALA A 73 -13.10 1.64 -13.02
CA ALA A 73 -13.52 1.99 -14.37
C ALA A 73 -13.31 0.79 -15.34
N PRO A 74 -14.06 0.70 -16.45
CA PRO A 74 -13.86 -0.35 -17.45
C PRO A 74 -12.41 -0.39 -17.95
N GLY A 75 -11.76 -1.54 -17.80
CA GLY A 75 -10.36 -1.74 -18.19
C GLY A 75 -9.32 -1.14 -17.23
N GLU A 76 -9.73 -0.55 -16.11
CA GLU A 76 -8.82 0.00 -15.10
C GLU A 76 -8.07 -1.12 -14.37
N SER A 77 -6.74 -1.07 -14.41
CA SER A 77 -5.91 -1.98 -13.61
C SER A 77 -5.91 -1.55 -12.14
N VAL A 78 -5.44 -2.43 -11.25
CA VAL A 78 -5.31 -2.11 -9.82
C VAL A 78 -4.33 -0.96 -9.60
N ASP A 79 -3.23 -0.92 -10.37
CA ASP A 79 -2.27 0.18 -10.32
C ASP A 79 -2.90 1.50 -10.79
N ASP A 80 -3.72 1.47 -11.84
CA ASP A 80 -4.43 2.68 -12.34
C ASP A 80 -5.40 3.21 -11.29
N LEU A 81 -6.15 2.29 -10.65
CA LEU A 81 -7.04 2.60 -9.54
C LEU A 81 -6.27 3.25 -8.38
N ILE A 82 -5.13 2.68 -7.97
CA ILE A 82 -4.32 3.24 -6.88
C ILE A 82 -3.84 4.66 -7.22
N VAL A 83 -3.33 4.88 -8.44
CA VAL A 83 -2.90 6.23 -8.88
C VAL A 83 -4.06 7.20 -8.83
N ARG A 84 -5.21 6.84 -9.42
CA ARG A 84 -6.40 7.70 -9.44
C ARG A 84 -6.87 8.07 -8.04
N LEU A 85 -7.02 7.08 -7.15
CA LEU A 85 -7.45 7.33 -5.77
C LEU A 85 -6.45 8.19 -5.01
N ALA A 86 -5.14 7.96 -5.21
CA ALA A 86 -4.12 8.75 -4.53
C ALA A 86 -4.13 10.23 -4.98
N VAL A 87 -4.41 10.49 -6.27
CA VAL A 87 -4.60 11.83 -6.83
C VAL A 87 -5.88 12.48 -6.29
N GLU A 88 -7.01 11.77 -6.33
CA GLU A 88 -8.30 12.27 -5.85
C GLU A 88 -8.24 12.60 -4.34
N TRP A 89 -7.62 11.74 -3.54
CA TRP A 89 -7.55 11.87 -2.09
C TRP A 89 -6.34 12.66 -1.60
N LYS A 90 -5.41 13.01 -2.50
CA LYS A 90 -4.15 13.70 -2.21
C LYS A 90 -3.39 13.06 -1.06
N CYS A 91 -3.22 11.74 -1.14
CA CYS A 91 -2.61 10.96 -0.07
C CYS A 91 -1.42 10.14 -0.56
N PRO A 92 -0.42 9.88 0.31
CA PRO A 92 0.69 9.02 -0.05
C PRO A 92 0.26 7.58 -0.31
N VAL A 93 1.07 6.88 -1.11
CA VAL A 93 0.94 5.45 -1.36
C VAL A 93 2.17 4.73 -0.81
N ALA A 94 1.98 3.58 -0.19
CA ALA A 94 3.08 2.68 0.16
C ALA A 94 3.17 1.54 -0.85
N THR A 95 4.22 1.56 -1.69
CA THR A 95 4.46 0.52 -2.71
C THR A 95 5.96 0.37 -2.97
N ASN A 96 6.38 -0.87 -3.27
CA ASN A 96 7.74 -1.17 -3.73
C ASN A 96 7.83 -1.34 -5.25
N ASP A 97 6.72 -1.28 -5.98
CA ASP A 97 6.75 -1.40 -7.43
C ASP A 97 7.36 -0.13 -8.05
N ALA A 98 8.49 -0.28 -8.73
CA ALA A 98 9.23 0.84 -9.32
C ALA A 98 8.44 1.56 -10.43
N ARG A 99 7.58 0.86 -11.17
CA ARG A 99 6.75 1.44 -12.22
C ARG A 99 5.62 2.26 -11.60
N LEU A 100 4.91 1.72 -10.61
CA LEU A 100 3.86 2.44 -9.88
C LEU A 100 4.43 3.66 -9.16
N ARG A 101 5.59 3.54 -8.50
CA ARG A 101 6.33 4.67 -7.91
C ARG A 101 6.59 5.78 -8.91
N LYS A 102 7.08 5.44 -10.10
CA LYS A 102 7.38 6.43 -11.16
C LYS A 102 6.11 7.15 -11.60
N ARG A 103 4.99 6.43 -11.75
CA ARG A 103 3.69 6.99 -12.12
C ARG A 103 3.16 7.96 -11.05
N LEU A 104 3.16 7.54 -9.78
CA LEU A 104 2.71 8.36 -8.66
C LEU A 104 3.52 9.66 -8.54
N ARG A 105 4.84 9.59 -8.71
CA ARG A 105 5.71 10.78 -8.70
C ARG A 105 5.42 11.75 -9.83
N ALA A 106 5.08 11.25 -11.02
CA ALA A 106 4.70 12.10 -12.15
C ALA A 106 3.44 12.91 -11.84
N GLU A 107 2.55 12.37 -11.00
CA GLU A 107 1.34 13.03 -10.48
C GLU A 107 1.59 13.86 -9.20
N GLY A 108 2.85 13.98 -8.75
CA GLY A 108 3.20 14.70 -7.52
C GLY A 108 2.76 14.01 -6.22
N ILE A 109 2.44 12.72 -6.28
CA ILE A 109 1.98 11.95 -5.13
C ILE A 109 3.17 11.39 -4.33
N PRO A 110 3.25 11.62 -3.01
CA PRO A 110 4.31 11.07 -2.19
C PRO A 110 4.24 9.55 -2.11
N VAL A 111 5.40 8.90 -2.11
CA VAL A 111 5.48 7.43 -2.11
C VAL A 111 6.40 6.94 -1.01
N ILE A 112 5.90 5.99 -0.22
CA ILE A 112 6.63 5.30 0.83
C ILE A 112 7.09 3.95 0.27
N TYR A 113 8.37 3.64 0.43
CA TYR A 113 8.96 2.43 -0.12
C TYR A 113 10.11 1.90 0.74
N LEU A 114 10.41 0.61 0.62
CA LEU A 114 11.57 0.00 1.25
C LEU A 114 12.85 0.43 0.52
N ARG A 115 13.77 1.06 1.25
CA ARG A 115 15.12 1.38 0.79
C ARG A 115 16.14 0.47 1.45
N GLY A 116 16.89 -0.28 0.63
CA GLY A 116 17.88 -1.23 1.12
C GLY A 116 17.25 -2.40 1.88
N LEU A 117 17.94 -2.91 2.90
CA LEU A 117 17.54 -4.11 3.65
C LEU A 117 16.94 -3.77 5.01
N GLY A 118 15.93 -2.89 5.08
CA GLY A 118 15.16 -2.75 6.33
C GLY A 118 14.61 -1.36 6.67
N LYS A 119 14.84 -0.32 5.87
CA LYS A 119 14.37 1.04 6.19
C LYS A 119 13.32 1.51 5.19
N LEU A 120 12.22 2.04 5.69
CA LEU A 120 11.27 2.76 4.86
C LEU A 120 11.80 4.16 4.56
N GLU A 121 11.57 4.63 3.34
CA GLU A 121 11.86 5.98 2.90
C GLU A 121 10.61 6.60 2.28
N LEU A 122 10.48 7.90 2.45
CA LEU A 122 9.49 8.74 1.78
C LEU A 122 10.16 9.48 0.62
N ASP A 123 9.56 9.41 -0.56
CA ASP A 123 9.88 10.31 -1.67
C ASP A 123 8.67 11.19 -1.99
N GLY A 124 8.88 12.51 -2.03
CA GLY A 124 7.83 13.51 -2.14
C GLY A 124 7.69 14.35 -0.87
N ILE A 125 6.78 15.32 -0.90
CA ILE A 125 6.53 16.27 0.20
C ILE A 125 5.14 15.99 0.79
N ILE A 126 5.05 16.00 2.12
CA ILE A 126 3.82 15.73 2.91
C ILE A 126 3.39 16.96 3.71
#